data_AF-A0A7Y3PAA2-F1
#
_entry.id   AF-A0A7Y3PAA2-F1
#
_cell.length_a   1.000
_cell.length_b   1.000
_cell.length_c   1.000
_cell.angle_alpha   90.00
_cell.angle_beta   90.00
_cell.angle_gamma   90.00
#
_symmetry.space_group_name_H-M   'P 1'
#
loop_
_entity.id
_entity.type
_entity.pdbx_description
1 polymer ?
#
loop_
_entity_poly.entity_id
_entity_poly.type
_entity_poly.pdbx_seq_one_letter_code
_entity_poly.pdbx_strand_id
1 'polypeptide(L)'
;MTSREPFRSPAHLKKSMDMERLSCRRRVALLCDYLDGELPAAQRRVVAAHRKSCLPCARVLESLERTVAALRGLKRGVRPPAAARRSLLTALRRGPAAKRK
;
A
#
# COMPACT_ATOMS: atom_id res chain seq x y z
N MET A 1 -15.83 0.64 30.10
CA MET A 1 -16.90 0.84 29.09
C MET A 1 -16.55 2.10 28.31
N THR A 2 -15.68 2.01 27.31
CA THR A 2 -16.14 1.99 25.91
C THR A 2 -15.42 0.93 25.10
N SER A 3 -16.23 0.20 24.33
CA SER A 3 -15.86 -0.96 23.55
C SER A 3 -14.78 -0.63 22.52
N ARG A 4 -13.73 -1.45 22.50
CA ARG A 4 -12.87 -1.67 21.35
C ARG A 4 -13.76 -2.18 20.21
N GLU A 5 -14.09 -1.30 19.28
CA GLU A 5 -14.71 -1.69 18.01
C GLU A 5 -13.77 -2.67 17.29
N PRO A 6 -14.21 -3.89 16.95
CA PRO A 6 -13.36 -4.85 16.28
C PRO A 6 -13.07 -4.36 14.86
N PHE A 7 -11.80 -4.41 14.48
CA PHE A 7 -11.28 -4.17 13.13
C PHE A 7 -12.16 -4.87 12.09
N ARG A 8 -12.97 -4.09 11.37
CA ARG A 8 -13.97 -4.60 10.43
C ARG A 8 -13.25 -5.21 9.22
N SER A 9 -13.27 -6.54 9.16
CA SER A 9 -12.81 -7.36 8.04
C SER A 9 -13.51 -6.97 6.72
N PRO A 10 -12.80 -6.71 5.62
CA PRO A 10 -13.39 -6.27 4.35
C PRO A 10 -13.84 -7.44 3.47
N ALA A 11 -14.61 -8.40 4.01
CA ALA A 11 -15.12 -9.53 3.24
C ALA A 11 -16.30 -9.19 2.29
N HIS A 12 -16.76 -7.93 2.23
CA HIS A 12 -17.87 -7.53 1.35
C HIS A 12 -17.62 -6.20 0.64
N LEU A 13 -16.94 -6.24 -0.51
CA LEU A 13 -17.03 -5.18 -1.51
C LEU A 13 -17.26 -5.75 -2.91
N LYS A 14 -18.27 -6.63 -3.02
CA LYS A 14 -18.97 -6.88 -4.28
C LYS A 14 -19.79 -5.62 -4.60
N LYS A 15 -19.21 -4.68 -5.35
CA LYS A 15 -19.88 -3.92 -6.41
C LYS A 15 -18.85 -3.10 -7.18
N SER A 16 -18.41 -3.70 -8.27
CA SER A 16 -18.06 -3.02 -9.51
C SER A 16 -19.07 -1.92 -9.81
N MET A 17 -18.58 -0.72 -10.15
CA MET A 17 -19.34 0.48 -10.58
C MET A 17 -20.10 1.13 -9.42
N ASP A 18 -19.70 2.27 -8.83
CA ASP A 18 -19.28 3.53 -9.43
C ASP A 18 -18.26 4.25 -8.52
N MET A 19 -16.99 4.34 -8.91
CA MET A 19 -15.99 5.13 -8.14
C MET A 19 -16.29 6.65 -8.18
N GLU A 20 -17.14 7.08 -9.11
CA GLU A 20 -17.68 8.46 -9.22
C GLU A 20 -18.85 8.74 -8.26
N ARG A 21 -19.50 7.72 -7.68
CA ARG A 21 -20.60 7.88 -6.71
C ARG A 21 -20.20 7.51 -5.28
N LEU A 22 -18.93 7.22 -5.03
CA LEU A 22 -18.41 7.03 -3.68
C LEU A 22 -18.22 8.38 -2.99
N SER A 23 -18.57 8.45 -1.72
CA SER A 23 -18.24 9.61 -0.89
C SER A 23 -16.73 9.85 -0.91
N CYS A 24 -16.31 11.12 -0.81
CA CYS A 24 -14.90 11.51 -0.84
C CYS A 24 -14.05 10.70 0.15
N ARG A 25 -14.57 10.43 1.35
CA ARG A 25 -13.88 9.62 2.38
C ARG A 25 -13.60 8.20 1.92
N ARG A 26 -14.57 7.54 1.28
CA ARG A 26 -14.45 6.13 0.88
C ARG A 26 -13.52 5.97 -0.33
N ARG A 27 -13.50 6.95 -1.22
CA ARG A 27 -12.56 7.01 -2.34
C ARG A 27 -11.11 7.17 -1.88
N VAL A 28 -10.86 8.07 -0.91
CA VAL A 28 -9.51 8.29 -0.38
C VAL A 28 -9.00 7.05 0.36
N ALA A 29 -9.82 6.42 1.21
CA ALA A 29 -9.43 5.20 1.92
C ALA A 29 -8.92 4.12 0.96
N LEU A 30 -9.66 3.87 -0.12
CA LEU A 30 -9.31 2.85 -1.10
C LEU A 30 -8.02 3.18 -1.89
N LEU A 31 -7.70 4.46 -2.08
CA LEU A 31 -6.43 4.90 -2.67
C LEU A 31 -5.26 4.74 -1.69
N CYS A 32 -5.49 4.93 -0.39
CA CYS A 32 -4.50 4.64 0.65
C CYS A 32 -4.22 3.13 0.71
N ASP A 33 -5.25 2.28 0.79
CA ASP A 33 -5.10 0.82 0.78
C ASP A 33 -4.35 0.34 -0.48
N TYR A 34 -4.58 1.00 -1.62
CA TYR A 34 -3.85 0.75 -2.87
C TYR A 34 -2.36 1.10 -2.74
N LEU A 35 -2.03 2.26 -2.15
CA LEU A 35 -0.67 2.73 -1.93
C LEU A 35 0.12 1.85 -0.96
N ASP A 36 -0.53 1.45 0.13
CA ASP A 36 0.06 0.60 1.16
C ASP A 36 0.15 -0.86 0.71
N GLY A 37 -0.52 -1.19 -0.39
CA GLY A 37 -0.48 -2.50 -1.02
C GLY A 37 -1.35 -3.54 -0.33
N GLU A 38 -2.28 -3.11 0.52
CA GLU A 38 -3.18 -3.95 1.31
C GLU A 38 -4.38 -4.47 0.50
N LEU A 39 -4.62 -3.91 -0.70
CA LEU A 39 -5.68 -4.39 -1.57
C LEU A 39 -5.40 -5.79 -2.16
N PRO A 40 -6.42 -6.68 -2.19
CA PRO A 40 -6.39 -7.92 -2.96
C PRO A 40 -6.06 -7.68 -4.43
N ALA A 41 -5.38 -8.65 -5.07
CA ALA A 41 -4.88 -8.53 -6.44
C ALA A 41 -5.96 -8.10 -7.47
N ALA A 42 -7.18 -8.63 -7.35
CA ALA A 42 -8.30 -8.26 -8.21
C ALA A 42 -8.68 -6.79 -8.07
N GLN A 43 -8.79 -6.28 -6.83
CA GLN A 43 -9.13 -4.89 -6.55
C GLN A 43 -8.01 -3.94 -6.96
N ARG A 44 -6.75 -4.33 -6.71
CA ARG A 44 -5.58 -3.56 -7.16
C ARG A 44 -5.59 -3.36 -8.68
N ARG A 45 -5.96 -4.38 -9.47
CA ARG A 45 -6.08 -4.25 -10.93
C ARG A 45 -7.16 -3.25 -11.33
N VAL A 46 -8.32 -3.27 -10.68
CA VAL A 46 -9.42 -2.33 -10.93
C VAL A 46 -8.99 -0.89 -10.65
N VAL A 47 -8.37 -0.62 -9.51
CA VAL A 47 -7.86 0.71 -9.16
C VAL A 47 -6.77 1.16 -10.14
N ALA A 48 -5.86 0.25 -10.49
CA ALA A 48 -4.79 0.53 -11.46
C ALA A 48 -5.32 0.83 -12.87
N ALA A 49 -6.45 0.26 -13.27
CA ALA A 49 -7.14 0.59 -14.51
C ALA A 49 -7.84 1.95 -14.40
N HIS A 50 -8.60 2.17 -13.32
CA HIS A 50 -9.37 3.41 -13.11
C HIS A 50 -8.47 4.66 -13.05
N ARG A 51 -7.31 4.60 -12.39
CA ARG A 51 -6.38 5.75 -12.36
C ARG A 51 -5.86 6.15 -13.74
N LYS A 52 -5.88 5.25 -14.73
CA LYS A 52 -5.48 5.57 -16.11
C LYS A 52 -6.56 6.35 -16.86
N SER A 53 -7.83 6.16 -16.48
CA SER A 53 -8.98 6.80 -17.14
C SER A 53 -9.57 7.98 -16.35
N CYS A 54 -9.23 8.14 -15.07
CA CYS A 54 -9.79 9.17 -14.19
C CYS A 54 -8.69 10.11 -13.66
N LEU A 55 -8.57 11.30 -14.27
CA LEU A 55 -7.60 12.32 -13.90
C LEU A 55 -7.70 12.77 -12.42
N PRO A 56 -8.90 13.00 -11.84
CA PRO A 56 -9.03 13.35 -10.43
C PRO A 56 -8.42 12.29 -9.49
N CYS A 57 -8.69 11.02 -9.73
CA CYS A 57 -8.14 9.93 -8.93
C CYS A 57 -6.62 9.81 -9.08
N ALA A 58 -6.10 10.01 -10.29
CA ALA A 58 -4.66 10.06 -10.54
C ALA A 58 -3.98 11.19 -9.74
N ARG A 59 -4.59 12.38 -9.70
CA ARG A 59 -4.06 13.54 -8.96
C ARG A 59 -4.07 13.34 -7.44
N VAL A 60 -5.13 12.75 -6.90
CA VAL A 60 -5.18 12.44 -5.47
C VAL A 60 -4.11 11.43 -5.11
N LEU A 61 -3.96 10.37 -5.91
CA LEU A 61 -2.95 9.35 -5.70
C LEU A 61 -1.53 9.94 -5.75
N GLU A 62 -1.24 10.77 -6.74
CA GLU A 62 0.03 11.48 -6.88
C GLU A 62 0.34 12.36 -5.65
N SER A 63 -0.66 13.06 -5.11
CA SER A 63 -0.50 13.87 -3.90
C SER A 63 -0.16 13.03 -2.67
N LEU A 64 -0.82 11.88 -2.52
CA LEU A 64 -0.55 10.93 -1.44
C LEU A 64 0.86 10.33 -1.58
N GLU A 65 1.28 9.94 -2.79
CA GLU A 65 2.64 9.45 -3.09
C GLU A 65 3.71 10.48 -2.69
N ARG A 66 3.51 11.75 -3.06
CA ARG A 66 4.42 12.85 -2.69
C ARG A 66 4.49 13.05 -1.18
N THR A 67 3.35 12.97 -0.51
CA THR A 67 3.27 13.08 0.96
C THR A 67 4.07 11.96 1.63
N VAL A 68 3.87 10.71 1.20
CA VAL A 68 4.62 9.55 1.71
C VAL A 68 6.12 9.71 1.43
N ALA A 69 6.51 10.16 0.24
CA ALA A 69 7.90 10.39 -0.11
C ALA A 69 8.57 11.46 0.78
N ALA A 70 7.87 12.58 1.03
CA ALA A 70 8.36 13.64 1.91
C ALA A 70 8.55 13.11 3.34
N LEU A 71 7.56 12.39 3.89
CA LEU A 71 7.66 11.79 5.22
C LEU A 71 8.80 10.76 5.31
N ARG A 72 9.00 9.93 4.27
CA ARG A 72 10.14 9.01 4.17
C ARG A 72 11.49 9.72 4.09
N GLY A 73 11.53 10.97 3.64
CA GLY A 73 12.73 11.82 3.58
C GLY A 73 13.12 12.40 4.93
N LEU A 74 12.16 12.65 5.83
CA LEU A 74 12.37 13.22 7.17
C LEU A 74 13.03 12.24 8.18
N LYS A 75 13.68 11.17 7.71
CA LYS A 75 14.12 10.01 8.52
C LYS A 75 14.73 10.40 9.87
N ARG A 76 13.94 10.21 10.93
CA ARG A 76 14.41 9.77 12.25
C ARG A 76 14.28 8.25 12.33
N GLY A 77 15.11 7.54 11.56
CA GLY A 77 15.15 6.08 11.58
C GLY A 77 16.33 5.58 12.40
N VAL A 78 16.13 4.57 13.24
CA VAL A 78 17.23 3.81 13.84
C VAL A 78 18.00 3.13 12.71
N ARG A 79 19.27 3.51 12.55
CA ARG A 79 20.15 2.85 11.60
C ARG A 79 20.37 1.41 12.10
N PRO A 80 20.09 0.37 11.29
CA PRO A 80 20.28 -1.00 11.74
C PRO A 80 21.76 -1.22 12.10
N PRO A 81 22.06 -2.06 13.11
CA PRO A 81 23.44 -2.37 13.48
C PRO A 81 24.25 -2.86 12.29
N ALA A 82 25.52 -2.47 12.22
CA ALA A 82 26.40 -2.84 11.11
C ALA A 82 26.48 -4.37 10.89
N ALA A 83 26.36 -5.15 11.97
CA ALA A 83 26.30 -6.61 11.91
C ALA A 83 25.08 -7.11 11.10
N ALA A 84 23.88 -6.61 11.39
CA ALA A 84 22.67 -6.97 10.66
C ALA A 84 22.77 -6.64 9.17
N ARG A 85 23.32 -5.45 8.85
CA ARG A 85 23.57 -5.05 7.46
C ARG A 85 24.57 -6.00 6.76
N ARG A 86 25.66 -6.38 7.43
CA ARG A 86 26.65 -7.33 6.88
C ARG A 86 26.02 -8.69 6.62
N SER A 87 25.26 -9.24 7.57
CA SER A 87 24.59 -10.54 7.42
C SER A 87 23.62 -10.54 6.24
N LEU A 88 22.81 -9.49 6.08
CA LEU A 88 21.91 -9.30 4.92
C LEU A 88 22.68 -9.29 3.59
N LEU A 89 23.76 -8.51 3.49
CA LEU A 89 24.57 -8.44 2.27
C LEU A 89 25.21 -9.78 1.93
N THR A 90 25.66 -10.54 2.93
CA THR A 90 26.20 -11.89 2.71
C THR A 90 25.12 -12.86 2.22
N ALA A 91 23.91 -12.81 2.77
CA ALA A 91 22.80 -13.62 2.31
C ALA A 91 22.40 -13.29 0.86
N LEU A 92 22.30 -12.01 0.50
CA LEU A 92 21.98 -11.59 -0.87
C LEU A 92 23.05 -12.03 -1.89
N ARG A 93 24.34 -11.96 -1.51
CA ARG A 93 25.46 -12.42 -2.37
C ARG A 93 25.49 -13.93 -2.59
N ARG A 94 25.02 -14.73 -1.62
CA ARG A 94 24.90 -16.18 -1.76
C ARG A 94 23.80 -16.59 -2.75
N GLY A 95 22.99 -15.64 -3.22
CA GLY A 95 21.80 -15.88 -4.02
C GLY A 95 20.70 -16.56 -3.19
N PRO A 96 19.48 -16.68 -3.71
CA PRO A 96 18.55 -17.66 -3.16
C PRO A 96 19.24 -19.02 -3.29
N ALA A 97 19.62 -19.64 -2.16
CA ALA A 97 20.03 -21.03 -2.16
C ALA A 97 18.89 -21.80 -2.83
N ALA A 98 19.13 -22.20 -4.09
CA ALA A 98 18.18 -22.96 -4.87
C ALA A 98 17.74 -24.11 -3.97
N LYS A 99 16.43 -24.16 -3.66
CA LYS A 99 15.84 -25.32 -3.02
C LYS A 99 16.23 -26.52 -3.87
N ARG A 100 17.24 -27.29 -3.42
CA ARG A 100 17.58 -28.59 -3.97
C ARG A 100 16.42 -29.52 -3.60
N LYS A 101 15.96 -30.25 -4.62
CA LYS A 101 14.96 -31.33 -4.67
C LYS A 101 14.50 -31.89 -3.33
#